data_AF-A0A921FW09-F1
#
_entry.id   AF-A0A921FW09-F1
#
_cell.length_a   1.000
_cell.length_b   1.000
_cell.length_c   1.000
_cell.angle_alpha   90.00
_cell.angle_beta   90.00
_cell.angle_gamma   90.00
#
_symmetry.space_group_name_H-M   'P 1'
#
loop_
_entity.id
_entity.type
_entity.pdbx_description
1 polymer ?
#
loop_
_entity_poly.entity_id
_entity_poly.type
_entity_poly.pdbx_seq_one_letter_code
_entity_poly.pdbx_strand_id
1 'polypeptide(L)'
;MDLYHFTAIPMLHSILASEGLREGYLTLYDGTILYNKVWLTTSPLPYGHGLCNGTEKLSESEKSFMRRAGNMLDSAPINGTHNKKLIRLKIDAEWIKKQPGFCSYKKLMRALGQPKAYVKYVGAMGIEGARCMTDEQINKVMRKGNTKEDTWYIFNGVIPPSKIVSVEYMETKDKYVPYDFESHGRGYIENSGIYPISSLLLYDLNNAMQNITFLPGSVIAFCHKENSEENILFRHVLFTCSISLRNFSVLIATGDETSFYTHLDVLKSWVQKNTKELCQLFEKARKSYHKYYG
;
A
#
# COMPACT_ATOMS: atom_id res chain seq x y z
N MET A 1 -5.45 7.47 23.19
CA MET A 1 -4.25 7.56 22.33
C MET A 1 -4.62 7.01 20.98
N ASP A 2 -4.58 7.84 19.95
CA ASP A 2 -4.81 7.42 18.58
C ASP A 2 -3.55 6.79 17.98
N LEU A 3 -3.74 5.86 17.05
CA LEU A 3 -2.67 5.21 16.29
C LEU A 3 -2.91 5.40 14.81
N TYR A 4 -1.88 5.81 14.10
CA TYR A 4 -1.91 6.12 12.68
C TYR A 4 -0.93 5.27 11.91
N HIS A 5 -1.29 4.94 10.66
CA HIS A 5 -0.39 4.40 9.66
C HIS A 5 -0.37 5.32 8.44
N PHE A 6 0.81 5.60 7.90
CA PHE A 6 0.95 6.39 6.68
C PHE A 6 1.29 5.49 5.50
N THR A 7 0.58 5.68 4.39
CA THR A 7 0.75 4.85 3.20
C THR A 7 0.54 5.63 1.91
N ALA A 8 0.78 4.99 0.78
CA ALA A 8 0.54 5.55 -0.54
C ALA A 8 -0.82 5.11 -1.09
N ILE A 9 -1.40 5.89 -2.01
CA ILE A 9 -2.69 5.59 -2.63
C ILE A 9 -2.73 4.17 -3.27
N PRO A 10 -1.73 3.71 -4.05
CA PRO A 10 -1.77 2.36 -4.60
C PRO A 10 -1.78 1.27 -3.52
N MET A 11 -1.04 1.48 -2.43
CA MET A 11 -0.98 0.55 -1.31
C MET A 11 -2.28 0.54 -0.51
N LEU A 12 -2.95 1.69 -0.35
CA LEU A 12 -4.26 1.80 0.28
C LEU A 12 -5.27 0.84 -0.35
N HIS A 13 -5.38 0.83 -1.68
CA HIS A 13 -6.35 -0.04 -2.36
C HIS A 13 -6.01 -1.52 -2.21
N SER A 14 -4.71 -1.86 -2.16
CA SER A 14 -4.30 -3.22 -1.83
C SER A 14 -4.74 -3.58 -0.41
N ILE A 15 -4.47 -2.71 0.58
CA ILE A 15 -4.83 -2.91 1.99
C ILE A 15 -6.34 -3.10 2.16
N LEU A 16 -7.16 -2.25 1.55
CA LEU A 16 -8.62 -2.29 1.73
C LEU A 16 -9.29 -3.45 0.98
N ALA A 17 -8.73 -3.85 -0.17
CA ALA A 17 -9.30 -4.90 -1.02
C ALA A 17 -8.70 -6.29 -0.78
N SER A 18 -7.84 -6.45 0.23
CA SER A 18 -7.22 -7.74 0.60
C SER A 18 -7.38 -8.01 2.11
N GLU A 19 -6.60 -8.93 2.66
CA GLU A 19 -6.62 -9.33 4.08
C GLU A 19 -6.31 -8.19 5.08
N GLY A 20 -5.88 -7.02 4.60
CA GLY A 20 -5.61 -5.84 5.42
C GLY A 20 -4.15 -5.42 5.41
N LEU A 21 -3.80 -4.61 6.41
CA LEU A 21 -2.44 -4.08 6.56
C LEU A 21 -1.57 -5.11 7.30
N ARG A 22 -0.65 -5.73 6.56
CA ARG A 22 0.31 -6.73 7.07
C ARG A 22 1.77 -6.44 6.71
N GLU A 23 1.98 -5.63 5.66
CA GLU A 23 3.28 -5.44 5.06
C GLU A 23 4.10 -4.32 5.73
N GLY A 24 5.41 -4.48 5.63
CA GLY A 24 6.41 -3.58 6.19
C GLY A 24 7.60 -4.38 6.72
N TYR A 25 8.69 -3.68 7.01
CA TYR A 25 9.93 -4.30 7.46
C TYR A 25 10.58 -3.51 8.56
N LEU A 26 11.39 -4.19 9.38
CA LEU A 26 12.24 -3.59 10.39
C LEU A 26 13.67 -4.05 10.13
N THR A 27 14.60 -3.11 9.99
CA THR A 27 16.02 -3.41 9.83
C THR A 27 16.71 -3.38 11.19
N LEU A 28 17.58 -4.35 11.46
CA LEU A 28 18.44 -4.40 12.63
C LEU A 28 19.83 -3.81 12.33
N TYR A 29 20.61 -3.55 13.38
CA TYR A 29 21.93 -2.92 13.25
C TYR A 29 22.90 -3.71 12.36
N ASP A 30 22.83 -5.04 12.39
CA ASP A 30 23.64 -5.96 11.58
C ASP A 30 23.16 -6.06 10.12
N GLY A 31 22.09 -5.35 9.75
CA GLY A 31 21.49 -5.38 8.43
C GLY A 31 20.42 -6.46 8.24
N THR A 32 20.14 -7.28 9.25
CA THR A 32 19.06 -8.26 9.21
C THR A 32 17.71 -7.56 9.00
N ILE A 33 16.88 -8.08 8.09
CA ILE A 33 15.55 -7.54 7.79
C ILE A 33 14.49 -8.48 8.37
N LEU A 34 13.67 -7.94 9.27
CA LEU A 34 12.49 -8.61 9.79
C LEU A 34 11.26 -8.15 8.99
N TYR A 35 10.65 -9.06 8.25
CA TYR A 35 9.47 -8.77 7.42
C TYR A 35 8.16 -8.83 8.22
N ASN A 36 7.07 -8.42 7.56
CA ASN A 36 5.69 -8.40 8.09
C ASN A 36 5.59 -7.60 9.39
N LYS A 37 6.23 -6.43 9.40
CA LYS A 37 6.21 -5.47 10.51
C LYS A 37 5.41 -4.25 10.13
N VAL A 38 4.22 -4.13 10.69
CA VAL A 38 3.37 -2.96 10.47
C VAL A 38 3.85 -1.82 11.36
N TRP A 39 4.20 -0.70 10.72
CA TRP A 39 4.61 0.53 11.39
C TRP A 39 3.41 1.40 11.74
N LEU A 40 3.34 1.82 12.99
CA LEU A 40 2.30 2.70 13.52
C LEU A 40 2.93 3.86 14.29
N THR A 41 2.19 4.95 14.42
CA THR A 41 2.64 6.12 15.15
C THR A 41 1.51 6.83 15.87
N THR A 42 1.82 7.47 17.00
CA THR A 42 0.88 8.37 17.69
C THR A 42 0.94 9.80 17.15
N SER A 43 1.91 10.10 16.27
CA SER A 43 2.00 11.39 15.60
C SER A 43 0.92 11.49 14.51
N PRO A 44 0.02 12.49 14.56
CA PRO A 44 -1.00 12.66 13.53
C PRO A 44 -0.43 13.18 12.21
N LEU A 45 0.79 13.70 12.19
CA LEU A 45 1.41 14.28 11.00
C LEU A 45 2.57 13.40 10.48
N PRO A 46 2.82 13.38 9.15
CA PRO A 46 3.74 12.45 8.50
C PRO A 46 5.23 12.82 8.66
N TYR A 47 5.56 13.95 9.27
CA TYR A 47 6.94 14.46 9.33
C TYR A 47 7.79 13.77 10.39
N GLY A 48 9.05 13.49 10.05
CA GLY A 48 10.00 12.83 10.95
C GLY A 48 9.85 11.30 11.02
N HIS A 49 9.11 10.70 10.09
CA HIS A 49 8.82 9.25 10.03
C HIS A 49 9.55 8.52 8.89
N GLY A 50 10.44 9.20 8.15
CA GLY A 50 11.18 8.57 7.03
C GLY A 50 10.30 8.21 5.83
N LEU A 51 9.14 8.85 5.70
CA LEU A 51 8.18 8.60 4.62
C LEU A 51 8.62 9.26 3.32
N CYS A 52 8.53 8.51 2.22
CA CYS A 52 8.79 9.03 0.89
C CYS A 52 7.71 10.02 0.44
N ASN A 53 8.10 11.01 -0.37
CA ASN A 53 7.22 11.99 -0.99
C ASN A 53 6.98 11.73 -2.49
N GLY A 54 7.64 10.72 -3.07
CA GLY A 54 7.48 10.34 -4.48
C GLY A 54 8.35 11.11 -5.46
N THR A 55 9.23 11.99 -4.98
CA THR A 55 10.18 12.76 -5.81
C THR A 55 11.63 12.28 -5.65
N GLU A 56 11.85 11.23 -4.86
CA GLU A 56 13.19 10.73 -4.58
C GLU A 56 13.85 10.14 -5.84
N LYS A 57 15.11 10.52 -6.07
CA LYS A 57 15.98 9.85 -7.03
C LYS A 57 16.81 8.82 -6.29
N LEU A 58 16.53 7.55 -6.54
CA LEU A 58 17.16 6.43 -5.85
C LEU A 58 18.52 6.09 -6.48
N SER A 59 19.55 5.97 -5.65
CA SER A 59 20.83 5.38 -6.02
C SER A 59 20.71 3.86 -6.25
N GLU A 60 21.68 3.23 -6.89
CA GLU A 60 21.65 1.77 -7.09
C GLU A 60 21.73 0.99 -5.77
N SER A 61 22.40 1.52 -4.74
CA SER A 61 22.41 0.88 -3.43
C SER A 61 21.05 0.97 -2.75
N GLU A 62 20.32 2.08 -2.93
CA GLU A 62 18.94 2.24 -2.44
C GLU A 62 17.96 1.34 -3.18
N LYS A 63 18.07 1.25 -4.52
CA LYS A 63 17.27 0.30 -5.31
C LYS A 63 17.54 -1.14 -4.87
N SER A 64 18.82 -1.49 -4.68
CA SER A 64 19.21 -2.83 -4.20
C SER A 64 18.63 -3.11 -2.81
N PHE A 65 18.65 -2.12 -1.90
CA PHE A 65 18.01 -2.25 -0.60
C PHE A 65 16.49 -2.42 -0.73
N MET A 66 15.83 -1.63 -1.57
CA MET A 66 14.39 -1.74 -1.80
C MET A 66 13.97 -3.09 -2.36
N ARG A 67 14.77 -3.69 -3.26
CA ARG A 67 14.52 -5.05 -3.75
C ARG A 67 14.56 -6.06 -2.62
N ARG A 68 15.62 -6.04 -1.78
CA ARG A 68 15.71 -6.92 -0.60
C ARG A 68 14.56 -6.70 0.36
N ALA A 69 14.29 -5.44 0.75
CA ALA A 69 13.25 -5.10 1.72
C ALA A 69 11.83 -5.39 1.22
N GLY A 70 11.61 -5.35 -0.10
CA GLY A 70 10.36 -5.73 -0.75
C GLY A 70 10.28 -7.21 -1.14
N ASN A 71 11.30 -8.01 -0.81
CA ASN A 71 11.44 -9.41 -1.24
C ASN A 71 11.23 -9.59 -2.76
N MET A 72 11.80 -8.68 -3.54
CA MET A 72 11.72 -8.65 -5.01
C MET A 72 12.93 -9.33 -5.63
N LEU A 73 12.78 -9.81 -6.87
CA LEU A 73 13.90 -10.27 -7.68
C LEU A 73 14.92 -9.15 -7.90
N ASP A 74 16.20 -9.50 -7.98
CA ASP A 74 17.28 -8.52 -8.18
C ASP A 74 17.16 -7.74 -9.51
N SER A 75 16.52 -8.35 -10.51
CA SER A 75 16.25 -7.74 -11.81
C SER A 75 14.99 -6.86 -11.84
N ALA A 76 14.20 -6.82 -10.75
CA ALA A 76 12.96 -6.07 -10.72
C ALA A 76 13.22 -4.57 -10.94
N PRO A 77 12.50 -3.91 -11.87
CA PRO A 77 12.64 -2.48 -12.10
C PRO A 77 12.11 -1.68 -10.90
N ILE A 78 12.88 -0.68 -10.48
CA ILE A 78 12.47 0.29 -9.45
C ILE A 78 12.37 1.66 -10.12
N ASN A 79 11.15 2.02 -10.51
CA ASN A 79 10.87 3.22 -11.30
C ASN A 79 10.70 4.48 -10.45
N GLY A 80 10.63 4.33 -9.12
CA GLY A 80 10.50 5.43 -8.19
C GLY A 80 9.83 5.02 -6.89
N THR A 81 9.54 6.02 -6.06
CA THR A 81 8.80 5.91 -4.81
C THR A 81 7.40 6.49 -4.98
N HIS A 82 6.48 6.09 -4.11
CA HIS A 82 5.19 6.75 -3.99
C HIS A 82 5.19 7.73 -2.82
N ASN A 83 4.33 8.75 -2.91
CA ASN A 83 4.13 9.69 -1.81
C ASN A 83 3.33 9.02 -0.68
N LYS A 84 4.03 8.58 0.36
CA LYS A 84 3.44 7.94 1.55
C LYS A 84 2.88 8.93 2.56
N LYS A 85 3.04 10.24 2.33
CA LYS A 85 2.48 11.27 3.21
C LYS A 85 0.99 11.53 2.90
N LEU A 86 0.50 11.13 1.73
CA LEU A 86 -0.85 11.48 1.28
C LEU A 86 -1.95 10.73 2.02
N ILE A 87 -1.75 9.47 2.38
CA ILE A 87 -2.78 8.68 3.07
C ILE A 87 -2.41 8.45 4.51
N ARG A 88 -3.34 8.76 5.41
CA ARG A 88 -3.29 8.43 6.84
C ARG A 88 -4.45 7.49 7.17
N LEU A 89 -4.14 6.35 7.76
CA LEU A 89 -5.12 5.43 8.31
C LEU A 89 -5.16 5.62 9.82
N LYS A 90 -6.36 5.80 10.39
CA LYS A 90 -6.55 5.73 11.85
C LYS A 90 -6.93 4.30 12.21
N ILE A 91 -6.20 3.70 13.15
CA ILE A 91 -6.39 2.31 13.59
C ILE A 91 -7.20 2.27 14.88
N ASP A 92 -8.04 1.25 15.04
CA ASP A 92 -8.73 0.93 16.30
C ASP A 92 -7.70 0.63 17.40
N ALA A 93 -7.43 1.67 18.20
CA ALA A 93 -6.42 1.63 19.24
C ALA A 93 -6.80 0.70 20.40
N GLU A 94 -8.09 0.48 20.65
CA GLU A 94 -8.56 -0.38 21.74
C GLU A 94 -8.46 -1.85 21.37
N TRP A 95 -8.69 -2.18 20.10
CA TRP A 95 -8.46 -3.53 19.59
C TRP A 95 -6.96 -3.87 19.53
N ILE A 96 -6.14 -3.00 18.93
CA ILE A 96 -4.74 -3.36 18.62
C ILE A 96 -3.86 -3.50 19.87
N LYS A 97 -4.11 -2.70 20.92
CA LYS A 97 -3.38 -2.80 22.20
C LYS A 97 -3.56 -4.14 22.90
N LYS A 98 -4.65 -4.86 22.61
CA LYS A 98 -4.97 -6.18 23.16
C LYS A 98 -4.36 -7.31 22.35
N GLN A 99 -3.81 -7.03 21.17
CA GLN A 99 -3.26 -8.07 20.29
C GLN A 99 -1.82 -8.45 20.71
N PRO A 100 -1.48 -9.75 20.67
CA PRO A 100 -0.09 -10.17 20.81
C PRO A 100 0.75 -9.58 19.67
N GLY A 101 2.01 -9.24 19.95
CA GLY A 101 2.92 -8.68 18.95
C GLY A 101 2.78 -7.18 18.70
N PHE A 102 1.87 -6.47 19.38
CA PHE A 102 1.86 -5.01 19.43
C PHE A 102 2.84 -4.49 20.50
N CYS A 103 3.80 -3.67 20.10
CA CYS A 103 4.84 -3.17 21.01
C CYS A 103 5.33 -1.78 20.59
N SER A 104 5.75 -0.96 21.55
CA SER A 104 6.47 0.27 21.21
C SER A 104 7.82 -0.06 20.57
N TYR A 105 8.22 0.72 19.57
CA TYR A 105 9.44 0.49 18.81
C TYR A 105 10.67 0.37 19.72
N LYS A 106 10.86 1.31 20.66
CA LYS A 106 12.00 1.29 21.59
C LYS A 106 12.00 0.07 22.53
N LYS A 107 10.83 -0.41 22.94
CA LYS A 107 10.74 -1.63 23.76
C LYS A 107 11.13 -2.85 22.93
N LEU A 108 10.63 -2.96 21.70
CA LEU A 108 11.00 -4.02 20.77
C LEU A 108 12.51 -4.03 20.48
N MET A 109 13.09 -2.89 20.09
CA MET A 109 14.51 -2.81 19.74
C MET A 109 15.42 -3.20 20.92
N ARG A 110 15.07 -2.81 22.15
CA ARG A 110 15.77 -3.24 23.35
C ARG A 110 15.65 -4.74 23.59
N ALA A 111 14.47 -5.33 23.40
CA ALA A 111 14.27 -6.78 23.53
C ALA A 111 15.08 -7.57 22.49
N LEU A 112 15.29 -6.98 21.31
CA LEU A 112 16.15 -7.52 20.24
C LEU A 112 17.64 -7.20 20.42
N GLY A 113 18.06 -6.69 21.59
CA GLY A 113 19.47 -6.40 21.90
C GLY A 113 20.08 -5.26 21.09
N GLN A 114 19.27 -4.39 20.47
CA GLN A 114 19.77 -3.37 19.55
C GLN A 114 20.41 -2.20 20.30
N PRO A 115 21.55 -1.65 19.81
CA PRO A 115 22.21 -0.52 20.46
C PRO A 115 21.31 0.72 20.56
N LYS A 116 21.30 1.40 21.70
CA LYS A 116 20.53 2.65 21.89
C LYS A 116 20.89 3.72 20.85
N ALA A 117 22.18 3.81 20.49
CA ALA A 117 22.65 4.74 19.46
C ALA A 117 22.05 4.42 18.08
N TYR A 118 21.93 3.14 17.72
CA TYR A 118 21.27 2.72 16.49
C TYR A 118 19.79 3.09 16.47
N VAL A 119 19.07 2.83 17.57
CA VAL A 119 17.65 3.22 17.70
C VAL A 119 17.47 4.73 17.48
N LYS A 120 18.36 5.54 18.04
CA LYS A 120 18.35 7.00 17.88
C LYS A 120 18.74 7.43 16.46
N TYR A 121 19.68 6.73 15.83
CA TYR A 121 20.07 6.94 14.44
C TYR A 121 18.91 6.70 13.48
N VAL A 122 18.13 5.62 13.65
CA VAL A 122 16.91 5.38 12.84
C VAL A 122 15.92 6.55 13.00
N GLY A 123 15.75 7.06 14.23
CA GLY A 123 14.96 8.26 14.52
C GLY A 123 15.45 9.50 13.74
N ALA A 124 16.77 9.72 13.69
CA ALA A 124 17.40 10.82 12.96
C ALA A 124 17.21 10.68 11.44
N MET A 125 17.34 9.47 10.91
CA MET A 125 17.11 9.17 9.48
C MET A 125 15.65 9.36 9.05
N GLY A 126 14.71 9.43 10.01
CA GLY A 126 13.32 9.77 9.75
C GLY A 126 13.08 11.24 9.39
N ILE A 127 14.06 12.13 9.66
CA ILE A 127 13.95 13.56 9.36
C ILE A 127 14.08 13.80 7.86
N GLU A 128 13.28 14.74 7.35
CA GLU A 128 13.32 15.13 5.95
C GLU A 128 14.71 15.68 5.57
N GLY A 129 15.27 15.17 4.48
CA GLY A 129 16.61 15.53 4.03
C GLY A 129 17.76 14.88 4.81
N ALA A 130 17.49 14.03 5.82
CA ALA A 130 18.54 13.38 6.62
C ALA A 130 19.54 12.59 5.77
N ARG A 131 19.12 12.04 4.63
CA ARG A 131 20.00 11.31 3.70
C ARG A 131 21.09 12.17 3.06
N CYS A 132 20.90 13.48 3.00
CA CYS A 132 21.87 14.42 2.46
C CYS A 132 22.76 15.04 3.54
N MET A 133 22.57 14.64 4.81
CA MET A 133 23.35 15.16 5.94
C MET A 133 24.67 14.41 6.10
N THR A 134 25.68 15.11 6.61
CA THR A 134 26.95 14.49 7.03
C THR A 134 26.79 13.76 8.37
N ASP A 135 27.73 12.88 8.69
CA ASP A 135 27.73 12.16 9.97
C ASP A 135 27.75 13.10 11.19
N GLU A 136 28.44 14.24 11.10
CA GLU A 136 28.43 15.26 12.16
C GLU A 136 27.05 15.89 12.34
N GLN A 137 26.36 16.18 11.24
CA GLN A 137 25.00 16.72 11.27
C GLN A 137 24.02 15.70 11.85
N ILE A 138 24.11 14.43 11.45
CA ILE A 138 23.29 13.35 12.02
C ILE A 138 23.58 13.17 13.51
N ASN A 139 24.85 13.17 13.93
CA ASN A 139 25.23 13.10 15.34
C ASN A 139 24.66 14.27 16.14
N LYS A 140 24.65 15.48 15.57
CA LYS A 140 24.03 16.66 16.20
C LYS A 140 22.51 16.47 16.34
N VAL A 141 21.83 15.94 15.33
CA VAL A 141 20.41 15.59 15.38
C VAL A 141 20.12 14.54 16.45
N MET A 142 20.94 13.48 16.54
CA MET A 142 20.77 12.43 17.53
C MET A 142 20.90 12.96 18.97
N ARG A 143 21.80 13.93 19.20
CA ARG A 143 22.04 14.53 20.53
C ARG A 143 21.04 15.62 20.91
N LYS A 144 20.61 16.46 19.95
CA LYS A 144 19.82 17.68 20.21
C LYS A 144 18.36 17.61 19.71
N GLY A 145 18.01 16.63 18.88
CA GLY A 145 16.87 16.73 17.97
C GLY A 145 15.56 16.09 18.44
N ASN A 146 14.46 16.68 17.95
CA ASN A 146 13.08 16.20 18.02
C ASN A 146 12.83 15.03 17.05
N THR A 147 13.59 13.94 17.23
CA THR A 147 13.37 12.67 16.53
C THR A 147 12.10 11.98 17.05
N LYS A 148 11.48 11.11 16.25
CA LYS A 148 10.11 10.64 16.48
C LYS A 148 10.01 9.19 16.96
N GLU A 149 11.12 8.52 17.24
CA GLU A 149 11.14 7.10 17.57
C GLU A 149 10.33 6.73 18.84
N ASP A 150 10.10 7.69 19.74
CA ASP A 150 9.23 7.55 20.92
C ASP A 150 7.74 7.47 20.57
N THR A 151 7.35 7.92 19.37
CA THR A 151 5.97 7.88 18.89
C THR A 151 5.65 6.58 18.14
N TRP A 152 6.66 5.77 17.82
CA TRP A 152 6.52 4.63 16.92
C TRP A 152 6.15 3.34 17.65
N TYR A 153 5.31 2.56 16.99
CA TYR A 153 4.85 1.25 17.42
C TYR A 153 4.99 0.27 16.27
N ILE A 154 5.27 -0.98 16.60
CA ILE A 154 5.36 -2.08 15.65
C ILE A 154 4.30 -3.11 16.03
N PHE A 155 3.60 -3.60 15.01
CA PHE A 155 2.69 -4.73 15.13
C PHE A 155 3.17 -5.89 14.26
N ASN A 156 3.33 -7.05 14.88
CA ASN A 156 3.66 -8.31 14.20
C ASN A 156 2.38 -9.12 13.97
N GLY A 157 1.59 -8.73 12.99
CA GLY A 157 0.31 -9.34 12.66
C GLY A 157 -0.39 -8.60 11.53
N VAL A 158 -1.65 -8.97 11.29
CA VAL A 158 -2.49 -8.37 10.25
C VAL A 158 -3.53 -7.46 10.91
N ILE A 159 -3.61 -6.21 10.45
CA ILE A 159 -4.70 -5.29 10.82
C ILE A 159 -5.78 -5.43 9.76
N PRO A 160 -6.92 -6.10 10.04
CA PRO A 160 -7.94 -6.31 9.03
C PRO A 160 -8.62 -4.98 8.67
N PRO A 161 -9.22 -4.85 7.47
CA PRO A 161 -9.88 -3.61 7.04
C PRO A 161 -10.93 -3.10 8.03
N SER A 162 -11.64 -3.99 8.73
CA SER A 162 -12.64 -3.66 9.76
C SER A 162 -12.06 -2.97 11.01
N LYS A 163 -10.73 -2.90 11.15
CA LYS A 163 -10.03 -2.21 12.25
C LYS A 163 -9.34 -0.92 11.81
N ILE A 164 -9.54 -0.52 10.56
CA ILE A 164 -9.22 0.82 10.06
C ILE A 164 -10.45 1.69 10.29
N VAL A 165 -10.36 2.59 11.27
CA VAL A 165 -11.47 3.46 11.72
C VAL A 165 -11.72 4.60 10.75
N SER A 166 -10.67 5.11 10.13
CA SER A 166 -10.80 6.10 9.05
C SER A 166 -9.65 6.01 8.07
N VAL A 167 -9.95 6.40 6.83
CA VAL A 167 -9.00 6.61 5.75
C VAL A 167 -9.04 8.08 5.39
N GLU A 168 -7.90 8.76 5.45
CA GLU A 168 -7.83 10.20 5.26
C GLU A 168 -6.77 10.57 4.22
N TYR A 169 -7.04 11.63 3.47
CA TYR A 169 -6.17 12.20 2.44
C TYR A 169 -5.62 13.56 2.88
N MET A 170 -4.33 13.81 2.66
CA MET A 170 -3.71 15.12 2.88
C MET A 170 -4.05 16.07 1.73
N GLU A 171 -5.16 16.80 1.85
CA GLU A 171 -5.65 17.76 0.86
C GLU A 171 -4.71 18.97 0.73
N THR A 172 -4.29 19.50 1.87
CA THR A 172 -3.28 20.56 1.97
C THR A 172 -2.29 20.23 3.07
N LYS A 173 -1.18 20.97 3.14
CA LYS A 173 -0.16 20.76 4.16
C LYS A 173 -0.80 20.72 5.55
N ASP A 174 -0.48 19.67 6.31
CA ASP A 174 -0.96 19.41 7.67
C ASP A 174 -2.49 19.16 7.82
N LYS A 175 -3.27 19.21 6.74
CA LYS A 175 -4.73 19.04 6.76
C LYS A 175 -5.16 17.75 6.08
N TYR A 176 -5.70 16.84 6.88
CA TYR A 176 -6.30 15.59 6.42
C TYR A 176 -7.82 15.72 6.33
N VAL A 177 -8.40 15.20 5.25
CA VAL A 177 -9.85 15.11 5.00
C VAL A 177 -10.23 13.65 4.75
N PRO A 178 -11.51 13.26 4.91
CA PRO A 178 -11.95 11.91 4.55
C PRO A 178 -11.56 11.56 3.11
N TYR A 179 -10.96 10.39 2.93
CA TYR A 179 -10.55 9.93 1.60
C TYR A 179 -11.77 9.55 0.77
N ASP A 180 -11.79 10.05 -0.46
CA ASP A 180 -12.72 9.65 -1.52
C ASP A 180 -11.93 9.24 -2.76
N PHE A 181 -12.28 8.09 -3.32
CA PHE A 181 -11.52 7.51 -4.42
C PHE A 181 -11.64 8.33 -5.71
N GLU A 182 -12.82 8.83 -6.04
CA GLU A 182 -13.04 9.53 -7.31
C GLU A 182 -12.29 10.86 -7.34
N SER A 183 -12.33 11.62 -6.24
CA SER A 183 -11.68 12.93 -6.14
C SER A 183 -10.18 12.87 -5.81
N HIS A 184 -9.72 11.87 -5.05
CA HIS A 184 -8.32 11.82 -4.60
C HIS A 184 -7.51 10.66 -5.21
N GLY A 185 -8.16 9.53 -5.48
CA GLY A 185 -7.49 8.27 -5.83
C GLY A 185 -7.34 8.01 -7.33
N ARG A 186 -8.42 8.19 -8.09
CA ARG A 186 -8.55 7.76 -9.48
C ARG A 186 -7.40 8.25 -10.34
N GLY A 187 -7.17 9.56 -10.35
CA GLY A 187 -6.09 10.16 -11.15
C GLY A 187 -4.70 9.64 -10.77
N TYR A 188 -4.44 9.39 -9.47
CA TYR A 188 -3.15 8.86 -9.01
C TYR A 188 -2.94 7.40 -9.48
N ILE A 189 -3.99 6.59 -9.40
CA ILE A 189 -3.96 5.18 -9.82
C ILE A 189 -3.81 5.06 -11.34
N GLU A 190 -4.55 5.85 -12.11
CA GLU A 190 -4.45 5.89 -13.58
C GLU A 190 -3.06 6.37 -14.05
N ASN A 191 -2.49 7.36 -13.38
CA ASN A 191 -1.10 7.80 -13.62
C ASN A 191 -0.06 6.74 -13.24
N SER A 192 -0.43 5.70 -12.51
CA SER A 192 0.42 4.55 -12.21
C SER A 192 0.21 3.39 -13.20
N GLY A 193 -0.56 3.61 -14.27
CA GLY A 193 -0.84 2.61 -15.32
C GLY A 193 -1.92 1.59 -14.95
N ILE A 194 -2.61 1.78 -13.83
CA ILE A 194 -3.72 0.94 -13.38
C ILE A 194 -5.02 1.68 -13.69
N TYR A 195 -5.97 1.04 -14.37
CA TYR A 195 -7.20 1.70 -14.81
C TYR A 195 -8.44 1.08 -14.15
N PRO A 196 -9.00 1.72 -13.12
CA PRO A 196 -10.19 1.21 -12.43
C PRO A 196 -11.47 1.47 -13.22
N ILE A 197 -12.45 0.58 -13.09
CA ILE A 197 -13.78 0.78 -13.69
C ILE A 197 -14.43 2.07 -13.18
N SER A 198 -15.38 2.61 -13.95
CA SER A 198 -16.13 3.82 -13.56
C SER A 198 -17.04 3.54 -12.36
N SER A 199 -17.45 4.59 -11.66
CA SER A 199 -18.45 4.50 -10.58
C SER A 199 -19.78 3.91 -11.06
N LEU A 200 -20.18 4.19 -12.31
CA LEU A 200 -21.38 3.62 -12.94
C LEU A 200 -21.26 2.10 -13.11
N LEU A 201 -20.13 1.61 -13.63
CA LEU A 201 -19.88 0.18 -13.78
C LEU A 201 -19.77 -0.51 -12.42
N LEU A 202 -19.14 0.15 -11.44
CA LEU A 202 -19.05 -0.39 -10.08
C LEU A 202 -20.43 -0.51 -9.43
N TYR A 203 -21.31 0.48 -9.64
CA TYR A 203 -22.69 0.42 -9.17
C TYR A 203 -23.47 -0.72 -9.84
N ASP A 204 -23.37 -0.87 -11.17
CA ASP A 204 -23.98 -1.99 -11.90
C ASP A 204 -23.47 -3.35 -11.39
N LEU A 205 -22.16 -3.49 -11.19
CA LEU A 205 -21.55 -4.69 -10.62
C LEU A 205 -22.10 -5.00 -9.23
N ASN A 206 -22.03 -4.05 -8.31
CA ASN A 206 -22.45 -4.26 -6.92
C ASN A 206 -23.95 -4.57 -6.79
N ASN A 207 -24.80 -4.11 -7.71
CA ASN A 207 -26.21 -4.50 -7.75
C ASN A 207 -26.44 -5.93 -8.25
N ALA A 208 -25.52 -6.47 -9.05
CA ALA A 208 -25.57 -7.85 -9.52
C ALA A 208 -25.04 -8.85 -8.47
N MET A 209 -24.15 -8.40 -7.57
CA MET A 209 -23.56 -9.24 -6.53
C MET A 209 -24.52 -9.47 -5.36
N GLN A 210 -24.43 -10.65 -4.74
CA GLN A 210 -25.12 -10.97 -3.49
C GLN A 210 -24.10 -11.06 -2.36
N ASN A 211 -24.37 -10.45 -1.20
CA ASN A 211 -23.57 -10.57 0.03
C ASN A 211 -22.10 -10.12 -0.05
N ILE A 212 -21.64 -9.59 -1.18
CA ILE A 212 -20.33 -8.98 -1.33
C ILE A 212 -20.43 -7.62 -2.04
N THR A 213 -19.47 -6.74 -1.78
CA THR A 213 -19.43 -5.40 -2.36
C THR A 213 -18.00 -5.05 -2.70
N PHE A 214 -17.77 -4.73 -3.97
CA PHE A 214 -16.49 -4.22 -4.44
C PHE A 214 -16.33 -2.75 -4.07
N LEU A 215 -15.14 -2.41 -3.57
CA LEU A 215 -14.79 -1.04 -3.23
C LEU A 215 -14.39 -0.25 -4.49
N PRO A 216 -14.53 1.08 -4.49
CA PRO A 216 -13.93 1.93 -5.51
C PRO A 216 -12.42 1.66 -5.68
N GLY A 217 -11.96 1.53 -6.92
CA GLY A 217 -10.56 1.20 -7.23
C GLY A 217 -10.19 -0.29 -7.10
N SER A 218 -11.11 -1.17 -6.71
CA SER A 218 -10.81 -2.59 -6.49
C SER A 218 -10.91 -3.46 -7.76
N VAL A 219 -11.74 -3.04 -8.74
CA VAL A 219 -11.88 -3.71 -10.05
C VAL A 219 -11.15 -2.89 -11.11
N ILE A 220 -10.12 -3.48 -11.72
CA ILE A 220 -9.11 -2.76 -12.50
C ILE A 220 -8.70 -3.50 -13.76
N ALA A 221 -8.34 -2.74 -14.79
CA ALA A 221 -7.56 -3.22 -15.91
C ALA A 221 -6.08 -2.82 -15.71
N PHE A 222 -5.17 -3.76 -15.96
CA PHE A 222 -3.73 -3.55 -15.84
C PHE A 222 -2.98 -4.39 -16.87
N CYS A 223 -2.05 -3.77 -17.59
CA CYS A 223 -1.19 -4.42 -18.56
C CYS A 223 0.22 -4.53 -17.95
N HIS A 224 0.66 -5.75 -17.66
CA HIS A 224 1.93 -5.99 -16.95
C HIS A 224 3.09 -6.38 -17.87
N LYS A 225 2.78 -6.74 -19.12
CA LYS A 225 3.73 -7.07 -20.20
C LYS A 225 3.09 -6.81 -21.56
N GLU A 226 3.90 -6.62 -22.60
CA GLU A 226 3.47 -6.31 -23.97
C GLU A 226 2.36 -7.25 -24.48
N ASN A 227 2.55 -8.56 -24.29
CA ASN A 227 1.62 -9.61 -24.70
C ASN A 227 0.67 -10.04 -23.57
N SER A 228 0.27 -9.12 -22.68
CA SER A 228 -0.75 -9.42 -21.67
C SER A 228 -2.08 -9.74 -22.36
N GLU A 229 -2.71 -10.83 -21.95
CA GLU A 229 -4.08 -11.11 -22.36
C GLU A 229 -5.01 -10.01 -21.83
N GLU A 230 -5.96 -9.57 -22.67
CA GLU A 230 -7.00 -8.62 -22.28
C GLU A 230 -7.84 -9.22 -21.16
N ASN A 231 -7.77 -8.61 -19.98
CA ASN A 231 -8.43 -9.11 -18.79
C ASN A 231 -8.91 -7.99 -17.88
N ILE A 232 -9.83 -8.33 -16.99
CA ILE A 232 -10.22 -7.48 -15.88
C ILE A 232 -9.94 -8.21 -14.56
N LEU A 233 -9.31 -7.50 -13.63
CA LEU A 233 -8.97 -8.00 -12.30
C LEU A 233 -10.00 -7.50 -11.28
N PHE A 234 -10.59 -8.43 -10.55
CA PHE A 234 -11.45 -8.19 -9.39
C PHE A 234 -10.65 -8.45 -8.12
N ARG A 235 -10.61 -7.48 -7.21
CA ARG A 235 -10.00 -7.65 -5.89
C ARG A 235 -11.05 -7.46 -4.81
N HIS A 236 -11.19 -8.45 -3.95
CA HIS A 236 -12.07 -8.43 -2.79
C HIS A 236 -11.35 -9.05 -1.59
N VAL A 237 -11.75 -8.68 -0.38
CA VAL A 237 -11.14 -9.20 0.86
C VAL A 237 -11.18 -10.73 0.93
N LEU A 238 -12.20 -11.35 0.32
CA LEU A 238 -12.35 -12.81 0.29
C LEU A 238 -11.57 -13.48 -0.84
N PHE A 239 -11.47 -12.85 -2.01
CA PHE A 239 -10.84 -13.45 -3.18
C PHE A 239 -10.32 -12.39 -4.15
N THR A 240 -9.33 -12.78 -4.95
CA THR A 240 -8.88 -12.02 -6.12
C THR A 240 -8.98 -12.91 -7.35
N CYS A 241 -9.60 -12.40 -8.42
CA CYS A 241 -9.67 -13.14 -9.67
C CYS A 241 -9.49 -12.25 -10.89
N SER A 242 -8.91 -12.81 -11.95
CA SER A 242 -8.80 -12.17 -13.27
C SER A 242 -9.60 -12.96 -14.28
N ILE A 243 -10.43 -12.27 -15.06
CA ILE A 243 -11.27 -12.87 -16.11
C ILE A 243 -10.84 -12.32 -17.47
N SER A 244 -10.61 -13.22 -18.43
CA SER A 244 -10.33 -12.88 -19.83
C SER A 244 -11.52 -12.16 -20.47
N LEU A 245 -11.25 -11.07 -21.19
CA LEU A 245 -12.26 -10.36 -21.98
C LEU A 245 -12.55 -11.03 -23.32
N ARG A 246 -11.74 -12.04 -23.72
CA ARG A 246 -11.89 -12.74 -25.01
C ARG A 246 -12.79 -13.96 -24.94
N ASN A 247 -12.55 -14.82 -23.95
CA ASN A 247 -13.24 -16.10 -23.81
C ASN A 247 -13.93 -16.26 -22.43
N PHE A 248 -13.84 -15.25 -21.56
CA PHE A 248 -14.45 -15.25 -20.22
C PHE A 248 -13.95 -16.37 -19.30
N SER A 249 -12.78 -16.94 -19.62
CA SER A 249 -12.08 -17.87 -18.74
C SER A 249 -11.43 -17.14 -17.57
N VAL A 250 -11.23 -17.88 -16.48
CA VAL A 250 -10.53 -17.39 -15.30
C VAL A 250 -9.04 -17.58 -15.53
N LEU A 251 -8.28 -16.50 -15.51
CA LEU A 251 -6.83 -16.52 -15.70
C LEU A 251 -6.09 -16.70 -14.38
N ILE A 252 -6.61 -16.10 -13.31
CA ILE A 252 -6.06 -16.14 -11.95
C ILE A 252 -7.25 -16.21 -10.99
N ALA A 253 -7.14 -17.05 -9.96
CA ALA A 253 -8.02 -17.03 -8.80
C ALA A 253 -7.21 -17.36 -7.54
N THR A 254 -7.33 -16.54 -6.51
CA THR A 254 -6.71 -16.74 -5.20
C THR A 254 -7.66 -16.30 -4.09
N GLY A 255 -7.47 -16.82 -2.88
CA GLY A 255 -8.31 -16.53 -1.71
C GLY A 255 -9.28 -17.66 -1.41
N ASP A 256 -10.43 -17.33 -0.81
CA ASP A 256 -11.44 -18.30 -0.41
C ASP A 256 -12.18 -18.87 -1.63
N GLU A 257 -11.92 -20.15 -1.92
CA GLU A 257 -12.48 -20.84 -3.08
C GLU A 257 -14.02 -20.90 -3.04
N THR A 258 -14.60 -21.12 -1.86
CA THR A 258 -16.06 -21.21 -1.70
C THR A 258 -16.73 -19.90 -2.09
N SER A 259 -16.24 -18.79 -1.56
CA SER A 259 -16.71 -17.45 -1.90
C SER A 259 -16.49 -17.15 -3.38
N PHE A 260 -15.34 -17.52 -3.94
CA PHE A 260 -15.08 -17.30 -5.37
C PHE A 260 -16.07 -18.05 -6.27
N TYR A 261 -16.23 -19.37 -6.09
CA TYR A 261 -17.11 -20.18 -6.94
C TYR A 261 -18.59 -19.82 -6.78
N THR A 262 -19.01 -19.35 -5.61
CA THR A 262 -20.38 -18.84 -5.38
C THR A 262 -20.72 -17.66 -6.30
N HIS A 263 -19.73 -16.83 -6.64
CA HIS A 263 -19.94 -15.60 -7.41
C HIS A 263 -19.46 -15.66 -8.86
N LEU A 264 -18.81 -16.75 -9.26
CA LEU A 264 -18.10 -16.83 -10.55
C LEU A 264 -19.02 -16.60 -11.75
N ASP A 265 -20.20 -17.22 -11.76
CA ASP A 265 -21.13 -17.09 -12.89
C ASP A 265 -21.64 -15.66 -13.04
N VAL A 266 -21.97 -14.99 -11.92
CA VAL A 266 -22.38 -13.59 -11.91
C VAL A 266 -21.27 -12.69 -12.45
N LEU A 267 -20.02 -12.90 -12.00
CA LEU A 267 -18.87 -12.15 -12.49
C LEU A 267 -18.67 -12.33 -14.00
N LYS A 268 -18.72 -13.58 -14.50
CA LYS A 268 -18.59 -13.87 -15.93
C LYS A 268 -19.70 -13.21 -16.76
N SER A 269 -20.96 -13.36 -16.34
CA SER A 269 -22.09 -12.73 -17.02
C SER A 269 -21.99 -11.20 -17.02
N TRP A 270 -21.52 -10.61 -15.91
CA TRP A 270 -21.30 -9.17 -15.82
C TRP A 270 -20.17 -8.69 -16.76
N VAL A 271 -19.05 -9.43 -16.83
CA VAL A 271 -17.96 -9.14 -17.77
C VAL A 271 -18.46 -9.23 -19.21
N GLN A 272 -19.19 -10.29 -19.55
CA GLN A 272 -19.78 -10.48 -20.88
C GLN A 272 -20.64 -9.29 -21.30
N LYS A 273 -21.57 -8.87 -20.43
CA LYS A 273 -22.46 -7.72 -20.65
C LYS A 273 -21.70 -6.42 -20.90
N ASN A 274 -20.57 -6.21 -20.23
CA ASN A 274 -19.82 -4.95 -20.23
C ASN A 274 -18.52 -5.01 -21.05
N THR A 275 -18.34 -6.05 -21.89
CA THR A 275 -17.07 -6.35 -22.58
C THR A 275 -16.51 -5.15 -23.35
N LYS A 276 -17.37 -4.38 -24.03
CA LYS A 276 -16.94 -3.24 -24.86
C LYS A 276 -16.22 -2.17 -24.03
N GLU A 277 -16.82 -1.75 -22.93
CA GLU A 277 -16.26 -0.76 -22.01
C GLU A 277 -14.99 -1.29 -21.34
N LEU A 278 -14.97 -2.57 -20.96
CA LEU A 278 -13.81 -3.21 -20.32
C LEU A 278 -12.62 -3.33 -21.29
N CYS A 279 -12.85 -3.67 -22.57
CA CYS A 279 -11.81 -3.69 -23.60
C CYS A 279 -11.23 -2.28 -23.81
N GLN A 280 -12.07 -1.24 -23.87
CA GLN A 280 -11.58 0.14 -23.97
C GLN A 280 -10.73 0.56 -22.75
N LEU A 281 -11.09 0.08 -21.57
CA LEU A 281 -10.31 0.31 -20.35
C LEU A 281 -8.95 -0.39 -20.41
N PHE A 282 -8.92 -1.65 -20.87
CA PHE A 282 -7.67 -2.38 -21.06
C PHE A 282 -6.76 -1.75 -22.11
N GLU A 283 -7.32 -1.20 -23.18
CA GLU A 283 -6.57 -0.44 -24.18
C GLU A 283 -5.84 0.77 -23.60
N LYS A 284 -6.45 1.46 -22.62
CA LYS A 284 -5.76 2.53 -21.88
C LYS A 284 -4.59 1.97 -21.06
N ALA A 285 -4.80 0.84 -20.38
CA ALA A 285 -3.73 0.16 -19.62
C ALA A 285 -2.56 -0.25 -20.52
N ARG A 286 -2.85 -0.80 -21.70
CA ARG A 286 -1.85 -1.19 -22.69
C ARG A 286 -1.07 0.00 -23.25
N LYS A 287 -1.75 1.10 -23.59
CA LYS A 287 -1.09 2.36 -24.00
C LYS A 287 -0.18 2.91 -22.91
N SER A 288 -0.61 2.83 -21.65
CA SER A 288 0.19 3.25 -20.51
C SER A 288 1.45 2.39 -20.37
N TYR A 289 1.33 1.07 -20.48
CA TYR A 289 2.49 0.16 -20.47
C TYR A 289 3.53 0.56 -21.53
N HIS A 290 3.14 0.77 -22.79
CA HIS A 290 4.08 1.19 -23.84
C HIS A 290 4.70 2.57 -23.58
N LYS A 291 3.99 3.49 -22.90
CA LYS A 291 4.57 4.78 -22.51
C LYS A 291 5.70 4.62 -21.49
N TYR A 292 5.60 3.64 -20.59
CA TYR A 292 6.59 3.42 -19.52
C TYR A 292 7.73 2.47 -19.91
N TYR A 293 7.46 1.51 -20.81
CA TYR A 293 8.38 0.40 -21.11
C TYR A 293 8.65 0.18 -22.60
N GLY A 294 7.99 0.93 -23.49
CA GLY A 294 8.20 0.88 -24.94
C GLY A 294 9.20 1.92 -25.44
#